data_AF-A0A5J6XT20-F1
#
_entry.id   AF-A0A5J6XT20-F1
#
_cell.length_a   1.000
_cell.length_b   1.000
_cell.length_c   1.000
_cell.angle_alpha   90.00
_cell.angle_beta   90.00
_cell.angle_gamma   90.00
#
_symmetry.space_group_name_H-M   'P 1'
#
loop_
_entity.id
_entity.type
_entity.pdbx_description
1 polymer ?
#
loop_
_entity_poly.entity_id
_entity_poly.type
_entity_poly.pdbx_seq_one_letter_code
_entity_poly.pdbx_strand_id
1 'polypeptide(L)'
;MKLSTLTGAGLIGATVIAGTLVFNSGAAEKVMNNIEALKSKIVEFAQNEKSLVEKYNDLREEAQTKIADLEAQLKNNGEASDSEKEELQAEIKRLEDQLNLANAAIEGLEIQSDNAVKVANSHTITDADSLPGLDGDTVAEEKIATAEAHFYQGHTQVSINLKEDINIAPLAKGNIVVKFMDANDNTIQTKNKTWAGYLNDSQGNKYGKGLENNANYSNQLYAGNTYTTTLNKDNVAKVMITVTTNNNEVKTITKVK
;
A
#
# COMPACT_ATOMS: atom_id res chain seq x y z
N MET A 1 3.08 -48.23 34.08
CA MET A 1 2.66 -48.02 32.67
C MET A 1 3.10 -46.62 32.30
N LYS A 2 4.20 -46.52 31.55
CA LYS A 2 4.78 -45.26 31.07
C LYS A 2 4.03 -44.86 29.81
N LEU A 3 3.51 -43.64 29.76
CA LEU A 3 3.23 -42.94 28.52
C LEU A 3 4.05 -41.65 28.53
N SER A 4 4.80 -41.48 27.45
CA SER A 4 5.92 -40.59 27.25
C SER A 4 5.52 -39.13 27.06
N THR A 5 6.08 -38.24 27.88
CA THR A 5 6.30 -36.83 27.56
C THR A 5 7.68 -36.66 26.92
N LEU A 6 7.71 -36.45 25.62
CA LEU A 6 8.82 -35.99 24.78
C LEU A 6 8.11 -35.39 23.54
N THR A 7 8.26 -34.14 23.14
CA THR A 7 9.48 -33.55 22.58
C THR A 7 9.30 -32.03 22.37
N GLY A 8 10.34 -31.25 22.64
CA GLY A 8 10.75 -30.15 21.76
C GLY A 8 10.00 -28.83 21.83
N ALA A 9 10.09 -28.11 22.95
CA ALA A 9 10.04 -26.65 22.90
C ALA A 9 11.36 -26.15 22.28
N GLY A 10 11.41 -26.11 20.95
CA GLY A 10 12.48 -25.46 20.22
C GLY A 10 12.45 -23.97 20.52
N LEU A 11 13.58 -23.42 20.99
CA LEU A 11 13.82 -22.00 21.03
C LEU A 11 13.52 -21.40 19.66
N ILE A 12 12.40 -20.70 19.52
CA ILE A 12 12.27 -19.66 18.51
C ILE A 12 12.93 -18.45 19.15
N GLY A 13 14.21 -18.25 18.84
CA GLY A 13 14.92 -17.03 19.19
C GLY A 13 14.17 -15.86 18.57
N ALA A 14 13.40 -15.15 19.40
CA ALA A 14 12.90 -13.84 19.06
C ALA A 14 14.11 -12.92 18.95
N THR A 15 14.62 -12.77 17.73
CA THR A 15 15.53 -11.66 17.43
C THR A 15 14.67 -10.41 17.48
N VAL A 16 14.80 -9.67 18.57
CA VAL A 16 14.30 -8.30 18.66
C VAL A 16 15.10 -7.50 17.63
N ILE A 17 14.56 -7.35 16.43
CA ILE A 17 15.09 -6.41 15.44
C ILE A 17 14.73 -5.03 15.98
N ALA A 18 15.63 -4.47 16.78
CA ALA A 18 15.65 -3.05 17.07
C ALA A 18 16.03 -2.32 15.77
N GLY A 19 15.03 -2.05 14.94
CA GLY A 19 15.15 -1.21 13.77
C GLY A 19 14.63 0.18 14.10
N THR A 20 15.54 1.12 14.34
CA THR A 20 15.22 2.55 14.40
C THR A 20 14.76 2.98 13.01
N LEU A 21 13.56 3.55 12.87
CA LEU A 21 13.11 4.22 11.63
C LEU A 21 13.75 5.62 11.62
N VAL A 22 14.03 6.25 10.48
CA VAL A 22 14.49 7.66 10.41
C VAL A 22 13.79 8.18 9.20
N PHE A 23 12.93 9.14 9.47
CA PHE A 23 12.28 9.92 8.46
C PHE A 23 13.15 11.14 8.21
N ASN A 24 13.61 11.32 6.97
CA ASN A 24 14.15 12.61 6.51
C ASN A 24 13.14 13.68 6.93
N SER A 25 13.50 14.68 7.74
CA SER A 25 12.51 15.60 8.33
C SER A 25 11.61 16.26 7.27
N GLY A 26 12.12 16.55 6.07
CA GLY A 26 11.31 17.06 4.96
C GLY A 26 10.46 16.00 4.22
N ALA A 27 10.82 14.72 4.30
CA ALA A 27 9.98 13.61 3.84
C ALA A 27 8.96 13.19 4.91
N ALA A 28 9.33 13.21 6.19
CA ALA A 28 8.49 13.04 7.35
C ALA A 28 7.39 14.10 7.34
N GLU A 29 7.77 15.36 7.15
CA GLU A 29 6.88 16.51 7.07
C GLU A 29 5.99 16.42 5.83
N LYS A 30 6.50 15.99 4.67
CA LYS A 30 5.66 15.71 3.49
C LYS A 30 4.70 14.54 3.70
N VAL A 31 5.12 13.48 4.38
CA VAL A 31 4.28 12.33 4.70
C VAL A 31 3.22 12.73 5.73
N MET A 32 3.57 13.50 6.76
CA MET A 32 2.64 14.10 7.71
C MET A 32 1.63 15.00 7.00
N ASN A 33 2.08 15.93 6.16
CA ASN A 33 1.20 16.80 5.39
C ASN A 33 0.26 16.01 4.47
N ASN A 34 0.75 14.93 3.85
CA ASN A 34 -0.08 14.04 3.04
C ASN A 34 -1.08 13.24 3.89
N ILE A 35 -0.69 12.78 5.08
CA ILE A 35 -1.57 12.07 6.03
C ILE A 35 -2.64 13.03 6.57
N GLU A 36 -2.28 14.26 6.91
CA GLU A 36 -3.21 15.31 7.33
C GLU A 36 -4.16 15.70 6.20
N ALA A 37 -3.66 15.88 4.97
CA ALA A 37 -4.50 16.13 3.81
C ALA A 37 -5.45 14.96 3.53
N LEU A 38 -5.01 13.71 3.74
CA LEU A 38 -5.86 12.53 3.61
C LEU A 38 -6.91 12.48 4.73
N LYS A 39 -6.55 12.78 5.97
CA LYS A 39 -7.50 12.90 7.09
C LYS A 39 -8.55 13.97 6.81
N SER A 40 -8.14 15.15 6.33
CA SER A 40 -9.06 16.21 5.91
C SER A 40 -10.03 15.74 4.84
N LYS A 41 -9.54 15.04 3.81
CA LYS A 41 -10.38 14.46 2.76
C LYS A 41 -11.35 13.38 3.28
N ILE A 42 -10.94 12.57 4.24
CA ILE A 42 -11.82 11.57 4.88
C ILE A 42 -12.92 12.27 5.68
N VAL A 43 -12.59 13.36 6.40
CA VAL A 43 -13.58 14.16 7.13
C VAL A 43 -14.53 14.87 6.16
N GLU A 44 -14.04 15.46 5.08
CA GLU A 44 -14.86 16.06 4.02
C GLU A 44 -15.77 15.03 3.35
N PHE A 45 -15.27 13.83 3.07
CA PHE A 45 -16.06 12.74 2.51
C PHE A 45 -17.19 12.33 3.47
N ALA A 46 -16.89 12.17 4.76
CA ALA A 46 -17.89 11.86 5.78
C ALA A 46 -18.93 12.99 5.95
N GLN A 47 -18.53 14.26 5.83
CA GLN A 47 -19.45 15.40 5.85
C GLN A 47 -20.37 15.40 4.61
N ASN A 48 -19.84 15.07 3.43
CA ASN A 48 -20.64 14.91 2.22
C ASN A 48 -21.65 13.77 2.33
N GLU A 49 -21.26 12.65 2.94
CA GLU A 49 -22.18 11.54 3.25
C GLU A 49 -23.27 11.96 4.24
N LYS A 50 -22.94 12.74 5.29
CA LYS A 50 -23.95 13.30 6.21
C LYS A 50 -24.92 14.24 5.51
N SER A 51 -24.44 15.11 4.63
CA SER A 51 -25.31 15.96 3.81
C SER A 51 -26.21 15.14 2.86
N LEU A 52 -25.70 14.00 2.37
CA LEU A 52 -26.51 13.08 1.57
C LEU A 52 -27.60 12.41 2.43
N VAL A 53 -27.26 11.99 3.66
CA VAL A 53 -28.20 11.44 4.64
C VAL A 53 -29.30 12.45 5.00
N GLU A 54 -28.95 13.73 5.23
CA GLU A 54 -29.92 14.81 5.47
C GLU A 54 -30.89 14.96 4.29
N LYS A 55 -30.39 15.01 3.05
CA LYS A 55 -31.25 15.06 1.85
C LYS A 55 -32.17 13.85 1.73
N TYR A 56 -31.69 12.67 2.10
CA TYR A 56 -32.50 11.46 2.11
C TYR A 56 -33.57 11.47 3.22
N ASN A 57 -33.29 12.07 4.37
CA ASN A 57 -34.27 12.27 5.44
C ASN A 57 -35.37 13.26 5.02
N ASP A 58 -35.03 14.35 4.33
CA ASP A 58 -36.02 15.28 3.77
C ASP A 58 -36.93 14.56 2.76
N LEU A 59 -36.35 13.77 1.85
CA LEU A 59 -37.10 12.97 0.87
C LEU A 59 -37.99 11.92 1.55
N ARG A 60 -37.55 11.36 2.68
CA ARG A 60 -38.30 10.41 3.49
C ARG A 60 -39.53 11.08 4.12
N GLU A 61 -39.37 12.28 4.68
CA GLU A 61 -40.48 13.05 5.26
C GLU A 61 -41.50 13.47 4.19
N GLU A 62 -41.03 13.88 3.00
CA GLU A 62 -41.91 14.16 1.86
C GLU A 62 -42.70 12.92 1.43
N ALA A 63 -42.05 11.77 1.32
CA ALA A 63 -42.69 10.51 0.96
C ALA A 63 -43.71 10.05 2.02
N GLN A 64 -43.39 10.17 3.31
CA GLN A 64 -44.31 9.86 4.42
C GLN A 64 -45.53 10.78 4.41
N THR A 65 -45.32 12.07 4.18
CA THR A 65 -46.41 13.04 4.04
C THR A 65 -47.33 12.68 2.87
N LYS A 66 -46.75 12.28 1.74
CA LYS A 66 -47.52 11.90 0.55
C LYS A 66 -48.30 10.59 0.73
N ILE A 67 -47.73 9.61 1.43
CA ILE A 67 -48.46 8.39 1.80
C ILE A 67 -49.65 8.74 2.69
N ALA A 68 -49.45 9.57 3.73
CA ALA A 68 -50.53 9.98 4.63
C ALA A 68 -51.67 10.73 3.89
N ASP A 69 -51.34 11.59 2.93
CA ASP A 69 -52.33 12.27 2.07
C ASP A 69 -53.11 11.27 1.19
N LEU A 70 -52.43 10.28 0.61
CA LEU A 70 -53.08 9.24 -0.20
C LEU A 70 -53.98 8.34 0.65
N GLU A 71 -53.55 7.96 1.86
CA GLU A 71 -54.38 7.21 2.82
C GLU A 71 -55.61 8.01 3.27
N ALA A 72 -55.45 9.31 3.51
CA ALA A 72 -56.56 10.20 3.86
C ALA A 72 -57.57 10.33 2.69
N GLN A 73 -57.08 10.42 1.46
CA GLN A 73 -57.93 10.38 0.26
C GLN A 73 -58.66 9.03 0.17
N LEU A 74 -57.97 7.92 0.38
CA LEU A 74 -58.58 6.58 0.36
C LEU A 74 -59.70 6.43 1.40
N LYS A 75 -59.50 7.01 2.58
CA LYS A 75 -60.44 6.91 3.72
C LYS A 75 -61.65 7.84 3.58
N ASN A 76 -61.47 9.02 3.00
CA ASN A 76 -62.50 10.07 2.96
C ASN A 76 -63.29 10.11 1.65
N ASN A 77 -62.82 9.45 0.59
CA ASN A 77 -63.45 9.53 -0.73
C ASN A 77 -64.46 8.38 -0.93
N GLY A 78 -65.64 8.53 -0.31
CA GLY A 78 -66.72 7.53 -0.32
C GLY A 78 -67.31 7.20 -1.69
N GLU A 79 -67.09 8.04 -2.70
CA GLU A 79 -67.60 7.89 -4.07
C GLU A 79 -66.56 7.40 -5.10
N ALA A 80 -65.31 7.15 -4.68
CA ALA A 80 -64.28 6.61 -5.58
C ALA A 80 -64.61 5.17 -6.01
N SER A 81 -64.40 4.88 -7.29
CA SER A 81 -64.59 3.55 -7.87
C SER A 81 -63.61 2.54 -7.27
N ASP A 82 -63.95 1.25 -7.34
CA ASP A 82 -63.07 0.19 -6.83
C ASP A 82 -61.70 0.19 -7.53
N SER A 83 -61.67 0.54 -8.83
CA SER A 83 -60.44 0.70 -9.61
C SER A 83 -59.55 1.84 -9.09
N GLU A 84 -60.11 2.99 -8.75
CA GLU A 84 -59.35 4.12 -8.20
C GLU A 84 -58.79 3.83 -6.81
N LYS A 85 -59.54 3.06 -6.00
CA LYS A 85 -59.07 2.59 -4.67
C LYS A 85 -57.92 1.58 -4.81
N GLU A 86 -58.01 0.66 -5.76
CA GLU A 86 -56.92 -0.29 -6.05
C GLU A 86 -55.66 0.41 -6.56
N GLU A 87 -55.78 1.41 -7.44
CA GLU A 87 -54.65 2.20 -7.93
C GLU A 87 -53.97 2.99 -6.80
N LEU A 88 -54.75 3.63 -5.93
CA LEU A 88 -54.23 4.35 -4.76
C LEU A 88 -53.53 3.41 -3.78
N GLN A 89 -54.08 2.21 -3.52
CA GLN A 89 -53.44 1.20 -2.67
C GLN A 89 -52.14 0.68 -3.28
N ALA A 90 -52.10 0.46 -4.59
CA ALA A 90 -50.89 0.03 -5.28
C ALA A 90 -49.80 1.10 -5.21
N GLU A 91 -50.16 2.38 -5.35
CA GLU A 91 -49.21 3.50 -5.25
C GLU A 91 -48.70 3.70 -3.81
N ILE A 92 -49.56 3.58 -2.80
CA ILE A 92 -49.16 3.58 -1.39
C ILE A 92 -48.12 2.47 -1.14
N LYS A 93 -48.43 1.23 -1.54
CA LYS A 93 -47.52 0.09 -1.35
C LYS A 93 -46.19 0.30 -2.08
N ARG A 94 -46.21 0.84 -3.30
CA ARG A 94 -45.00 1.13 -4.08
C ARG A 94 -44.12 2.16 -3.37
N LEU A 95 -44.72 3.20 -2.79
CA LEU A 95 -44.01 4.23 -2.04
C LEU A 95 -43.45 3.69 -0.72
N GLU A 96 -44.18 2.84 -0.01
CA GLU A 96 -43.69 2.16 1.20
C GLU A 96 -42.49 1.25 0.91
N ASP A 97 -42.54 0.46 -0.15
CA ASP A 97 -41.44 -0.42 -0.57
C ASP A 97 -40.17 0.41 -0.92
N GLN A 98 -40.35 1.57 -1.58
CA GLN A 98 -39.25 2.49 -1.88
C GLN A 98 -38.67 3.16 -0.62
N LEU A 99 -39.53 3.50 0.35
CA LEU A 99 -39.12 4.06 1.63
C LEU A 99 -38.25 3.06 2.42
N ASN A 100 -38.66 1.79 2.43
CA ASN A 100 -37.92 0.72 3.12
C ASN A 100 -36.53 0.49 2.50
N LEU A 101 -36.42 0.50 1.17
CA LEU A 101 -35.13 0.40 0.47
C LEU A 101 -34.24 1.61 0.76
N ALA A 102 -34.80 2.82 0.78
CA ALA A 102 -34.06 4.04 1.10
C ALA A 102 -33.57 4.03 2.56
N ASN A 103 -34.42 3.64 3.52
CA ASN A 103 -34.04 3.53 4.94
C ASN A 103 -32.88 2.56 5.16
N ALA A 104 -32.90 1.39 4.51
CA ALA A 104 -31.81 0.43 4.61
C ALA A 104 -30.49 0.96 4.02
N ALA A 105 -30.55 1.75 2.94
CA ALA A 105 -29.39 2.38 2.34
C ALA A 105 -28.82 3.52 3.22
N ILE A 106 -29.67 4.31 3.87
CA ILE A 106 -29.28 5.38 4.81
C ILE A 106 -28.55 4.77 6.02
N GLU A 107 -29.12 3.74 6.64
CA GLU A 107 -28.52 3.08 7.82
C GLU A 107 -27.14 2.49 7.49
N GLY A 108 -26.98 1.92 6.28
CA GLY A 108 -25.69 1.44 5.78
C GLY A 108 -24.65 2.55 5.59
N LEU A 109 -25.06 3.73 5.09
CA LEU A 109 -24.18 4.88 4.89
C LEU A 109 -23.77 5.52 6.23
N GLU A 110 -24.69 5.66 7.18
CA GLU A 110 -24.40 6.20 8.53
C GLU A 110 -23.37 5.34 9.27
N ILE A 111 -23.54 4.01 9.25
CA ILE A 111 -22.60 3.07 9.87
C ILE A 111 -21.22 3.14 9.24
N GLN A 112 -21.13 3.26 7.92
CA GLN A 112 -19.84 3.36 7.22
C GLN A 112 -19.15 4.69 7.51
N SER A 113 -19.89 5.80 7.51
CA SER A 113 -19.37 7.14 7.76
C SER A 113 -18.84 7.29 9.19
N ASP A 114 -19.60 6.86 10.19
CA ASP A 114 -19.20 6.96 11.60
C ASP A 114 -17.99 6.07 11.92
N ASN A 115 -17.93 4.87 11.33
CA ASN A 115 -16.76 4.00 11.47
C ASN A 115 -15.51 4.61 10.80
N ALA A 116 -15.64 5.19 9.62
CA ALA A 116 -14.53 5.84 8.92
C ALA A 116 -13.97 7.02 9.74
N VAL A 117 -14.84 7.88 10.28
CA VAL A 117 -14.45 9.02 11.13
C VAL A 117 -13.82 8.54 12.43
N LYS A 118 -14.40 7.52 13.09
CA LYS A 118 -13.86 6.96 14.33
C LYS A 118 -12.47 6.36 14.13
N VAL A 119 -12.25 5.62 13.03
CA VAL A 119 -10.94 5.07 12.68
C VAL A 119 -9.94 6.17 12.34
N ALA A 120 -10.34 7.21 11.60
CA ALA A 120 -9.47 8.34 11.27
C ALA A 120 -9.04 9.13 12.53
N ASN A 121 -9.95 9.29 13.49
CA ASN A 121 -9.72 10.02 14.73
C ASN A 121 -9.05 9.18 15.83
N SER A 122 -9.15 7.85 15.79
CA SER A 122 -8.50 6.97 16.78
C SER A 122 -6.99 6.84 16.58
N HIS A 123 -6.45 7.35 15.47
CA HIS A 123 -5.03 7.40 15.21
C HIS A 123 -4.48 8.78 15.60
N THR A 124 -3.94 8.90 16.81
CA THR A 124 -3.04 10.01 17.18
C THR A 124 -1.86 10.03 16.24
N ILE A 125 -1.62 11.16 15.59
CA ILE A 125 -0.39 11.39 14.84
C ILE A 125 0.71 11.45 15.89
N THR A 126 1.62 10.50 15.86
CA THR A 126 2.85 10.57 16.66
C THR A 126 3.57 11.85 16.23
N ASP A 127 3.81 12.78 17.17
CA ASP A 127 4.58 13.98 16.87
C ASP A 127 5.88 13.57 16.20
N ALA A 128 6.32 14.32 15.17
CA ALA A 128 7.54 14.01 14.44
C ALA A 128 8.69 13.70 15.42
N ASP A 129 8.83 14.52 16.46
CA ASP A 129 9.88 14.42 17.48
C ASP A 129 9.78 13.18 18.39
N SER A 130 8.67 12.45 18.34
CA SER A 130 8.42 11.24 19.12
C SER A 130 8.45 9.95 18.28
N LEU A 131 8.69 10.07 16.97
CA LEU A 131 9.00 8.92 16.12
C LEU A 131 10.42 8.44 16.47
N PRO A 132 10.63 7.15 16.78
CA PRO A 132 11.96 6.63 17.09
C PRO A 132 12.89 6.93 15.91
N GLY A 133 13.92 7.74 16.15
CA GLY A 133 14.93 8.16 15.16
C GLY A 133 14.90 9.63 14.69
N LEU A 134 14.09 10.52 15.29
CA LEU A 134 14.26 11.96 15.06
C LEU A 134 15.42 12.61 15.83
N ASP A 135 16.01 11.90 16.79
CA ASP A 135 17.21 12.32 17.53
C ASP A 135 18.48 12.14 16.66
N GLY A 136 18.52 12.71 15.45
CA GLY A 136 19.73 12.89 14.64
C GLY A 136 20.41 11.63 14.06
N ASP A 137 20.03 10.41 14.45
CA ASP A 137 20.73 9.18 14.02
C ASP A 137 20.15 8.56 12.75
N THR A 138 20.43 9.20 11.60
CA THR A 138 20.13 8.76 10.22
C THR A 138 20.11 7.22 10.01
N VAL A 139 18.96 6.58 9.69
CA VAL A 139 18.94 5.14 9.37
C VAL A 139 19.67 4.84 8.08
N ALA A 140 20.29 3.66 8.08
CA ALA A 140 20.91 3.02 6.92
C ALA A 140 19.97 2.75 5.72
N GLU A 141 18.64 2.87 5.86
CA GLU A 141 17.65 2.59 4.80
C GLU A 141 17.67 3.58 3.63
N GLU A 142 17.95 4.87 3.90
CA GLU A 142 18.04 5.93 2.88
C GLU A 142 19.49 6.37 2.57
N LYS A 143 20.48 5.89 3.33
CA LYS A 143 21.90 6.27 3.13
C LYS A 143 22.54 5.68 1.88
N ILE A 144 22.12 4.47 1.50
CA ILE A 144 22.91 3.62 0.60
C ILE A 144 22.27 3.53 -0.79
N ALA A 145 21.02 3.08 -0.87
CA ALA A 145 20.31 2.90 -2.13
C ALA A 145 18.79 2.72 -1.95
N THR A 146 18.01 3.08 -2.97
CA THR A 146 16.60 2.66 -3.13
C THR A 146 16.46 1.75 -4.35
N ALA A 147 15.42 0.91 -4.40
CA ALA A 147 15.18 0.03 -5.53
C ALA A 147 13.69 -0.20 -5.82
N GLU A 148 13.40 -0.48 -7.09
CA GLU A 148 12.09 -0.84 -7.63
C GLU A 148 12.21 -2.10 -8.50
N ALA A 149 11.14 -2.89 -8.59
CA ALA A 149 11.07 -4.04 -9.46
C ALA A 149 9.73 -4.06 -10.19
N HIS A 150 9.78 -4.29 -11.50
CA HIS A 150 8.61 -4.42 -12.37
C HIS A 150 8.57 -5.84 -12.94
N PHE A 151 7.44 -6.51 -12.73
CA PHE A 151 7.22 -7.89 -13.15
C PHE A 151 6.34 -7.90 -14.38
N TYR A 152 6.95 -8.11 -15.55
CA TYR A 152 6.25 -8.19 -16.83
C TYR A 152 6.07 -9.66 -17.24
N GLN A 153 5.24 -9.88 -18.26
CA GLN A 153 5.26 -11.15 -18.97
C GLN A 153 6.61 -11.30 -19.71
N GLY A 154 7.26 -12.45 -19.55
CA GLY A 154 8.54 -12.81 -20.15
C GLY A 154 9.78 -12.26 -19.43
N HIS A 155 9.65 -11.26 -18.56
CA HIS A 155 10.81 -10.65 -17.89
C HIS A 155 10.49 -9.86 -16.61
N THR A 156 11.50 -9.69 -15.75
CA THR A 156 11.48 -8.81 -14.57
C THR A 156 12.61 -7.79 -14.67
N GLN A 157 12.28 -6.51 -14.55
CA GLN A 157 13.24 -5.41 -14.53
C GLN A 157 13.40 -4.87 -13.11
N VAL A 158 14.63 -4.59 -12.71
CA VAL A 158 14.99 -4.03 -11.41
C VAL A 158 15.73 -2.73 -11.64
N SER A 159 15.32 -1.67 -10.96
CA SER A 159 15.95 -0.34 -10.98
C SER A 159 16.49 -0.02 -9.59
N ILE A 160 17.71 0.46 -9.49
CA ILE A 160 18.45 0.68 -8.24
C ILE A 160 19.03 2.09 -8.29
N ASN A 161 18.55 2.98 -7.42
CA ASN A 161 19.07 4.35 -7.29
C ASN A 161 20.08 4.39 -6.15
N LEU A 162 21.33 4.75 -6.45
CA LEU A 162 22.36 4.86 -5.42
C LEU A 162 22.34 6.23 -4.75
N LYS A 163 22.67 6.25 -3.46
CA LYS A 163 22.77 7.47 -2.65
C LYS A 163 24.22 7.82 -2.29
N GLU A 164 25.13 6.89 -2.52
CA GLU A 164 26.58 7.08 -2.43
C GLU A 164 27.30 6.39 -3.59
N ASP A 165 28.56 6.75 -3.79
CA ASP A 165 29.43 6.11 -4.78
C ASP A 165 29.82 4.70 -4.32
N ILE A 166 29.73 3.72 -5.22
CA ILE A 166 30.07 2.31 -4.92
C ILE A 166 31.09 1.80 -5.93
N ASN A 167 32.20 1.28 -5.45
CA ASN A 167 33.16 0.54 -6.24
C ASN A 167 32.83 -0.96 -6.18
N ILE A 168 32.28 -1.49 -7.26
CA ILE A 168 31.89 -2.88 -7.41
C ILE A 168 32.99 -3.75 -8.04
N ALA A 169 34.26 -3.35 -7.97
CA ALA A 169 35.35 -4.21 -8.45
C ALA A 169 35.36 -5.56 -7.71
N PRO A 170 35.80 -6.65 -8.35
CA PRO A 170 35.74 -8.00 -7.77
C PRO A 170 36.33 -8.10 -6.35
N LEU A 171 37.43 -7.40 -6.10
CA LEU A 171 38.13 -7.37 -4.81
C LEU A 171 37.73 -6.20 -3.89
N ALA A 172 36.93 -5.24 -4.36
CA ALA A 172 36.44 -4.15 -3.53
C ALA A 172 35.35 -4.62 -2.58
N LYS A 173 35.10 -3.86 -1.50
CA LYS A 173 34.02 -4.15 -0.55
C LYS A 173 32.64 -3.91 -1.17
N GLY A 174 32.52 -2.85 -1.97
CA GLY A 174 31.27 -2.46 -2.62
C GLY A 174 30.70 -3.58 -3.50
N ASN A 175 29.38 -3.75 -3.44
CA ASN A 175 28.67 -4.75 -4.23
C ASN A 175 27.18 -4.43 -4.36
N ILE A 176 26.57 -4.90 -5.44
CA ILE A 176 25.12 -4.95 -5.59
C ILE A 176 24.77 -6.38 -6.01
N VAL A 177 23.94 -7.05 -5.22
CA VAL A 177 23.49 -8.40 -5.46
C VAL A 177 21.99 -8.37 -5.71
N VAL A 178 21.55 -8.86 -6.86
CA VAL A 178 20.13 -8.98 -7.21
C VAL A 178 19.79 -10.46 -7.33
N LYS A 179 19.00 -10.98 -6.39
CA LYS A 179 18.48 -12.34 -6.41
C LYS A 179 17.03 -12.33 -6.89
N PHE A 180 16.77 -13.07 -7.96
CA PHE A 180 15.43 -13.33 -8.49
C PHE A 180 14.95 -14.67 -7.96
N MET A 181 13.74 -14.71 -7.42
CA MET A 181 13.20 -15.84 -6.67
C MET A 181 11.80 -16.22 -7.18
N ASP A 182 11.46 -17.50 -7.10
CA ASP A 182 10.11 -18.00 -7.39
C ASP A 182 9.17 -17.81 -6.19
N ALA A 183 7.91 -18.25 -6.32
CA ALA A 183 6.90 -18.13 -5.26
C ALA A 183 7.19 -19.00 -4.02
N ASN A 184 8.12 -19.95 -4.12
CA ASN A 184 8.54 -20.85 -3.04
C ASN A 184 9.87 -20.39 -2.40
N ASP A 185 10.28 -19.14 -2.63
CA ASP A 185 11.54 -18.57 -2.20
C ASP A 185 12.81 -19.28 -2.75
N ASN A 186 12.69 -20.09 -3.81
CA ASN A 186 13.87 -20.65 -4.46
C ASN A 186 14.54 -19.59 -5.34
N THR A 187 15.86 -19.51 -5.27
CA THR A 187 16.63 -18.60 -6.14
C THR A 187 16.64 -19.12 -7.57
N ILE A 188 16.01 -18.38 -8.48
CA ILE A 188 16.03 -18.64 -9.92
C ILE A 188 17.37 -18.20 -10.51
N GLN A 189 17.85 -17.02 -10.12
CA GLN A 189 19.13 -16.47 -10.56
C GLN A 189 19.64 -15.41 -9.59
N THR A 190 20.95 -15.36 -9.40
CA THR A 190 21.63 -14.24 -8.72
C THR A 190 22.52 -13.52 -9.71
N LYS A 191 22.42 -12.19 -9.75
CA LYS A 191 23.36 -11.32 -10.45
C LYS A 191 24.13 -10.49 -9.44
N ASN A 192 25.44 -10.41 -9.61
CA ASN A 192 26.32 -9.63 -8.75
C ASN A 192 27.59 -9.25 -9.51
N LYS A 193 28.54 -8.60 -8.83
CA LYS A 193 29.81 -8.15 -9.41
C LYS A 193 30.70 -9.23 -10.05
N THR A 194 30.42 -10.52 -9.89
CA THR A 194 31.17 -11.57 -10.62
C THR A 194 30.72 -11.69 -12.08
N TRP A 195 29.58 -11.10 -12.45
CA TRP A 195 29.04 -11.07 -13.81
C TRP A 195 29.46 -9.78 -14.52
N ALA A 196 30.00 -9.91 -15.73
CA ALA A 196 30.34 -8.76 -16.55
C ALA A 196 29.06 -8.05 -17.06
N GLY A 197 28.95 -6.74 -16.84
CA GLY A 197 27.89 -5.90 -17.37
C GLY A 197 26.50 -6.22 -16.80
N TYR A 198 26.44 -6.66 -15.54
CA TYR A 198 25.18 -7.08 -14.91
C TYR A 198 24.26 -5.90 -14.55
N LEU A 199 24.80 -4.68 -14.52
CA LEU A 199 24.09 -3.43 -14.32
C LEU A 199 24.25 -2.52 -15.54
N ASN A 200 23.23 -1.73 -15.84
CA ASN A 200 23.22 -0.77 -16.94
C ASN A 200 22.66 0.58 -16.46
N ASP A 201 23.22 1.70 -16.91
CA ASP A 201 22.59 3.01 -16.70
C ASP A 201 21.53 3.31 -17.78
N SER A 202 20.92 4.49 -17.71
CA SER A 202 19.92 4.96 -18.69
C SER A 202 20.48 5.22 -20.09
N GLN A 203 21.80 5.34 -20.24
CA GLN A 203 22.49 5.53 -21.52
C GLN A 203 22.90 4.19 -22.14
N GLY A 204 22.66 3.07 -21.46
CA GLY A 204 23.05 1.74 -21.90
C GLY A 204 24.52 1.39 -21.61
N ASN A 205 25.24 2.22 -20.85
CA ASN A 205 26.58 1.89 -20.38
C ASN A 205 26.49 0.74 -19.37
N LYS A 206 27.41 -0.21 -19.49
CA LYS A 206 27.43 -1.42 -18.67
C LYS A 206 28.43 -1.30 -17.53
N TYR A 207 28.08 -1.89 -16.39
CA TYR A 207 28.85 -1.83 -15.15
C TYR A 207 29.08 -3.22 -14.53
N GLY A 208 30.23 -3.34 -13.87
CA GLY A 208 30.78 -4.59 -13.33
C GLY A 208 31.62 -5.31 -14.37
N LYS A 209 32.93 -5.44 -14.13
CA LYS A 209 33.84 -6.17 -15.02
C LYS A 209 33.71 -7.69 -14.94
N GLY A 210 33.08 -8.21 -13.88
CA GLY A 210 33.08 -9.63 -13.60
C GLY A 210 34.45 -10.13 -13.12
N LEU A 211 34.59 -11.44 -12.93
CA LEU A 211 35.86 -12.07 -12.51
C LEU A 211 36.90 -12.09 -13.63
N GLU A 212 36.46 -12.12 -14.88
CA GLU A 212 37.33 -12.12 -16.05
C GLU A 212 37.61 -10.67 -16.46
N ASN A 213 38.81 -10.18 -16.17
CA ASN A 213 39.21 -8.77 -16.26
C ASN A 213 39.30 -8.20 -17.70
N ASN A 214 38.62 -8.83 -18.66
CA ASN A 214 38.67 -8.54 -20.10
C ASN A 214 37.53 -7.62 -20.58
N ALA A 215 36.54 -7.34 -19.72
CA ALA A 215 35.42 -6.47 -20.06
C ALA A 215 35.76 -4.97 -19.87
N ASN A 216 35.54 -4.16 -20.89
CA ASN A 216 35.66 -2.68 -20.84
C ASN A 216 34.44 -2.03 -20.15
N TYR A 217 34.03 -2.55 -19.00
CA TYR A 217 32.93 -2.02 -18.20
C TYR A 217 33.47 -1.25 -17.00
N SER A 218 32.77 -0.21 -16.56
CA SER A 218 33.14 0.51 -15.34
C SER A 218 32.81 -0.31 -14.10
N ASN A 219 33.65 -0.27 -13.08
CA ASN A 219 33.33 -0.77 -11.74
C ASN A 219 32.89 0.36 -10.79
N GLN A 220 32.96 1.61 -11.23
CA GLN A 220 32.55 2.75 -10.43
C GLN A 220 31.09 3.08 -10.73
N LEU A 221 30.28 3.00 -9.68
CA LEU A 221 28.91 3.48 -9.65
C LEU A 221 28.88 4.78 -8.86
N TYR A 222 28.10 5.75 -9.33
CA TYR A 222 28.03 7.08 -8.74
C TYR A 222 26.67 7.31 -8.07
N ALA A 223 26.69 8.07 -6.98
CA ALA A 223 25.52 8.55 -6.28
C ALA A 223 24.59 9.34 -7.22
N GLY A 224 23.28 9.24 -6.98
CA GLY A 224 22.26 9.95 -7.76
C GLY A 224 21.89 9.28 -9.09
N ASN A 225 22.65 8.27 -9.53
CA ASN A 225 22.35 7.52 -10.74
C ASN A 225 21.46 6.30 -10.47
N THR A 226 20.66 5.95 -11.48
CA THR A 226 19.87 4.73 -11.53
C THR A 226 20.61 3.66 -12.33
N TYR A 227 20.74 2.48 -11.75
CA TYR A 227 21.28 1.28 -12.40
C TYR A 227 20.21 0.22 -12.52
N THR A 228 20.17 -0.45 -13.65
CA THR A 228 19.12 -1.41 -14.00
C THR A 228 19.67 -2.79 -14.31
N THR A 229 18.88 -3.81 -14.00
CA THR A 229 19.14 -5.17 -14.46
C THR A 229 17.84 -5.91 -14.75
N THR A 230 17.85 -6.75 -15.79
CA THR A 230 16.66 -7.47 -16.25
C THR A 230 16.90 -8.97 -16.27
N LEU A 231 15.94 -9.76 -15.79
CA LEU A 231 15.90 -11.20 -15.96
C LEU A 231 14.75 -11.59 -16.89
N ASN A 232 15.06 -12.23 -18.01
CA ASN A 232 14.07 -12.68 -18.99
C ASN A 232 13.53 -14.08 -18.61
N LYS A 233 12.70 -14.16 -17.58
CA LYS A 233 12.00 -15.38 -17.12
C LYS A 233 10.62 -15.05 -16.54
N ASP A 234 9.64 -15.93 -16.75
CA ASP A 234 8.24 -15.75 -16.32
C ASP A 234 7.96 -16.11 -14.86
N ASN A 235 8.79 -16.94 -14.24
CA ASN A 235 8.52 -17.55 -12.95
C ASN A 235 9.03 -16.74 -11.74
N VAL A 236 9.42 -15.48 -11.95
CA VAL A 236 9.88 -14.60 -10.87
C VAL A 236 8.67 -14.07 -10.10
N ALA A 237 8.61 -14.35 -8.80
CA ALA A 237 7.60 -13.82 -7.88
C ALA A 237 8.19 -12.82 -6.88
N LYS A 238 9.51 -12.82 -6.69
CA LYS A 238 10.20 -12.00 -5.70
C LYS A 238 11.60 -11.63 -6.16
N VAL A 239 12.04 -10.42 -5.81
CA VAL A 239 13.39 -9.92 -6.02
C VAL A 239 13.95 -9.44 -4.69
N MET A 240 15.16 -9.89 -4.35
CA MET A 240 15.92 -9.40 -3.20
C MET A 240 17.18 -8.70 -3.71
N ILE A 241 17.31 -7.41 -3.39
CA ILE A 241 18.43 -6.56 -3.76
C ILE A 241 19.25 -6.31 -2.49
N THR A 242 20.52 -6.71 -2.47
CA THR A 242 21.45 -6.40 -1.40
C THR A 242 22.52 -5.45 -1.92
N VAL A 243 22.61 -4.26 -1.34
CA VAL A 243 23.64 -3.27 -1.64
C VAL A 243 24.64 -3.25 -0.48
N THR A 244 25.92 -3.33 -0.81
CA THR A 244 27.04 -3.22 0.13
C THR A 244 27.88 -2.02 -0.30
N THR A 245 28.15 -1.11 0.63
CA THR A 245 28.94 0.10 0.38
C THR A 245 30.42 -0.19 0.42
N ASN A 246 31.24 0.80 0.04
CA ASN A 246 32.69 0.70 0.16
C ASN A 246 33.15 0.53 1.61
N ASN A 247 32.33 0.95 2.58
CA ASN A 247 32.60 0.91 4.01
C ASN A 247 32.01 -0.33 4.71
N ASN A 248 31.51 -1.33 3.96
CA ASN A 248 30.81 -2.52 4.46
C ASN A 248 29.44 -2.25 5.11
N GLU A 249 28.83 -1.09 4.88
CA GLU A 249 27.41 -0.94 5.24
C GLU A 249 26.57 -1.78 4.28
N VAL A 250 25.59 -2.51 4.80
CA VAL A 250 24.79 -3.45 4.00
C VAL A 250 23.33 -3.12 4.15
N LYS A 251 22.62 -3.08 3.02
CA LYS A 251 21.17 -2.96 2.98
C LYS A 251 20.56 -4.03 2.08
N THR A 252 19.48 -4.65 2.54
CA THR A 252 18.66 -5.56 1.74
C THR A 252 17.26 -4.98 1.53
N ILE A 253 16.80 -4.98 0.29
CA ILE A 253 15.50 -4.50 -0.17
C ILE A 253 14.80 -5.66 -0.85
N THR A 254 13.55 -5.92 -0.47
CA THR A 254 12.75 -7.01 -1.04
C THR A 254 11.56 -6.43 -1.80
N LYS A 255 11.31 -6.96 -3.02
CA LYS A 255 10.14 -6.64 -3.85
C LYS A 255 9.43 -7.93 -4.21
N VAL A 256 8.10 -7.92 -4.13
CA VAL A 256 7.24 -9.05 -4.47
C VAL A 256 6.33 -8.64 -5.63
N LYS A 257 5.98 -9.60 -6.46
CA LYS A 257 5.08 -9.44 -7.61
C LYS A 257 3.65 -9.11 -7.17
#